data_AF-A0A4Q3S5U2-F1
#
_entry.id   AF-A0A4Q3S5U2-F1
#
_cell.length_a   1.000
_cell.length_b   1.000
_cell.length_c   1.000
_cell.angle_alpha   90.00
_cell.angle_beta   90.00
_cell.angle_gamma   90.00
#
_symmetry.space_group_name_H-M   'P 1'
#
loop_
_entity.id
_entity.type
_entity.pdbx_description
1 polymer ?
#
loop_
_entity_poly.entity_id
_entity_poly.type
_entity_poly.pdbx_seq_one_letter_code
_entity_poly.pdbx_strand_id
1 'polypeptide(L)'
;PSPTTYADAREETGDRAAAGLDGGPCQVGLESTVVSVLGGPPRLLRPGAVTRTQIEALIGPLAEAEADAKRSPGRMALHYAPDAPVRLNAAGPEAGEAFLAFGPSDSPFNLSPARDLAEAAANLFAMLRAADRTGPLAIAVAPIPDSGLGEAINDRLKRAAGFIG
;
A
#
# COMPACT_ATOMS: atom_id res chain seq x y z
N PRO A 1 4.81 -5.31 5.87
CA PRO A 1 4.76 -4.26 4.81
C PRO A 1 5.81 -4.52 3.72
N SER A 2 5.64 -4.17 2.44
CA SER A 2 6.71 -4.43 1.45
C SER A 2 7.95 -3.55 1.68
N PRO A 3 9.17 -4.03 1.38
CA PRO A 3 10.38 -3.21 1.51
C PRO A 3 10.46 -2.19 0.37
N THR A 4 10.67 -0.91 0.70
CA THR A 4 10.88 0.17 -0.29
C THR A 4 12.25 0.85 -0.15
N THR A 5 13.06 0.39 0.79
CA THR A 5 14.46 0.79 0.97
C THR A 5 15.35 -0.44 1.10
N TYR A 6 16.66 -0.26 0.88
CA TYR A 6 17.64 -1.32 1.12
C TYR A 6 17.65 -1.79 2.59
N ALA A 7 17.44 -0.87 3.53
CA ALA A 7 17.36 -1.19 4.95
C ALA A 7 16.19 -2.12 5.26
N ASP A 8 15.00 -1.84 4.73
CA ASP A 8 13.82 -2.71 4.91
C ASP A 8 14.05 -4.09 4.28
N ALA A 9 14.65 -4.13 3.08
CA ALA A 9 14.95 -5.40 2.41
C ALA A 9 15.95 -6.25 3.21
N ARG A 10 16.98 -5.61 3.80
CA ARG A 10 17.94 -6.28 4.69
C ARG A 10 17.31 -6.79 5.97
N GLU A 11 16.39 -6.03 6.56
CA GLU A 11 15.66 -6.44 7.77
C GLU A 11 14.86 -7.73 7.51
N GLU A 12 14.20 -7.83 6.36
CA GLU A 12 13.41 -9.02 5.99
C GLU A 12 14.26 -10.24 5.59
N THR A 13 15.32 -10.00 4.81
CA THR A 13 16.12 -11.10 4.21
C THR A 13 17.28 -11.54 5.08
N GLY A 14 17.85 -10.64 5.89
CA GLY A 14 19.01 -10.89 6.74
C GLY A 14 20.17 -11.52 5.97
N ASP A 15 20.86 -12.47 6.60
CA ASP A 15 21.99 -13.19 6.01
C ASP A 15 21.55 -14.29 5.01
N ARG A 16 20.24 -14.47 4.76
CA ARG A 16 19.75 -15.45 3.78
C ARG A 16 20.00 -14.99 2.34
N ALA A 17 20.10 -13.68 2.11
CA ALA A 17 20.45 -13.13 0.82
C ALA A 17 21.97 -13.19 0.62
N ALA A 18 22.42 -13.94 -0.39
CA ALA A 18 23.85 -14.05 -0.71
C ALA A 18 24.48 -12.73 -1.21
N ALA A 19 23.65 -11.81 -1.71
CA ALA A 19 24.06 -10.49 -2.17
C ALA A 19 22.90 -9.49 -1.99
N GLY A 20 23.24 -8.22 -1.85
CA GLY A 20 22.27 -7.13 -1.81
C GLY A 20 22.75 -5.95 -2.66
N LEU A 21 21.82 -5.30 -3.36
CA LEU A 21 22.08 -4.12 -4.15
C LEU A 21 21.33 -2.94 -3.53
N ASP A 22 22.06 -1.88 -3.19
CA ASP A 22 21.46 -0.63 -2.73
C ASP A 22 21.27 0.33 -3.91
N GLY A 23 20.03 0.45 -4.36
CA GLY A 23 19.61 1.39 -5.41
C GLY A 23 18.97 2.67 -4.87
N GLY A 24 19.04 2.90 -3.55
CA GLY A 24 18.26 3.94 -2.87
C GLY A 24 16.76 3.61 -2.73
N PRO A 25 15.97 4.57 -2.23
CA PRO A 25 14.52 4.39 -2.04
C PRO A 25 13.77 4.16 -3.36
N CYS A 26 12.77 3.27 -3.35
CA CYS A 26 11.87 3.06 -4.48
C CYS A 26 11.10 4.35 -4.81
N GLN A 27 11.15 4.81 -6.05
CA GLN A 27 10.49 6.06 -6.48
C GLN A 27 8.96 6.02 -6.38
N VAL A 28 8.35 4.85 -6.58
CA VAL A 28 6.88 4.69 -6.60
C VAL A 28 6.32 4.15 -5.29
N GLY A 29 7.09 3.36 -4.55
CA GLY A 29 6.69 2.74 -3.27
C GLY A 29 5.54 1.73 -3.32
N LEU A 30 4.92 1.50 -4.50
CA LEU A 30 3.91 0.49 -4.72
C LEU A 30 4.36 -0.55 -5.75
N GLU A 31 3.80 -1.75 -5.65
CA GLU A 31 4.02 -2.81 -6.61
C GLU A 31 3.32 -2.55 -7.94
N SER A 32 3.68 -3.37 -8.93
CA SER A 32 3.07 -3.33 -10.25
C SER A 32 1.57 -3.62 -10.24
N THR A 33 0.88 -2.93 -11.15
CA THR A 33 -0.50 -3.23 -11.53
C THR A 33 -0.54 -4.56 -12.28
N VAL A 34 -1.50 -5.42 -11.95
CA VAL A 34 -1.68 -6.73 -12.58
C VAL A 34 -3.03 -6.79 -13.26
N VAL A 35 -3.03 -7.06 -14.57
CA VAL A 35 -4.25 -7.21 -15.38
C VAL A 35 -4.27 -8.61 -15.98
N SER A 36 -5.40 -9.31 -15.85
CA SER A 36 -5.66 -10.55 -16.58
C SER A 36 -6.24 -10.20 -17.95
N VAL A 37 -5.67 -10.80 -19.00
CA VAL A 37 -6.21 -10.76 -20.37
C VAL A 37 -6.81 -12.11 -20.79
N LEU A 38 -7.04 -13.00 -19.83
CA LEU A 38 -7.55 -14.36 -20.06
C LEU A 38 -9.05 -14.46 -19.75
N GLY A 39 -9.74 -15.28 -20.53
CA GLY A 39 -11.10 -15.74 -20.21
C GLY A 39 -12.20 -14.68 -20.34
N GLY A 40 -12.02 -13.66 -21.18
CA GLY A 40 -13.02 -12.60 -21.41
C GLY A 40 -12.39 -11.20 -21.45
N PRO A 41 -13.17 -10.14 -21.16
CA PRO A 41 -12.64 -8.78 -21.14
C PRO A 41 -11.48 -8.65 -20.13
N PRO A 42 -10.48 -7.77 -20.40
CA PRO A 42 -9.38 -7.53 -19.48
C PRO A 42 -9.86 -7.16 -18.08
N ARG A 43 -9.24 -7.72 -17.05
CA ARG A 43 -9.65 -7.57 -15.64
C ARG A 43 -8.51 -7.09 -14.76
N LEU A 44 -8.77 -6.09 -13.93
CA LEU A 44 -7.79 -5.64 -12.94
C LEU A 44 -7.72 -6.64 -11.78
N LEU A 45 -6.58 -7.32 -11.64
CA LEU A 45 -6.35 -8.28 -10.56
C LEU A 45 -5.76 -7.62 -9.31
N ARG A 46 -4.85 -6.66 -9.52
CA ARG A 46 -4.20 -5.90 -8.46
C ARG A 46 -3.94 -4.47 -8.92
N PRO A 47 -4.48 -3.45 -8.21
CA PRO A 47 -4.10 -2.07 -8.46
C PRO A 47 -2.66 -1.81 -8.00
N GLY A 48 -1.94 -0.97 -8.75
CA GLY A 48 -0.54 -0.63 -8.51
C GLY A 48 -0.18 0.71 -9.14
N ALA A 49 1.10 0.89 -9.46
CA ALA A 49 1.67 2.13 -10.01
C ALA A 49 0.97 2.66 -11.27
N VAL A 50 0.54 1.77 -12.16
CA VAL A 50 -0.20 2.14 -13.37
C VAL A 50 -1.69 2.12 -13.05
N THR A 51 -2.32 3.28 -13.08
CA THR A 51 -3.71 3.44 -12.65
C THR A 51 -4.68 2.77 -13.62
N ARG A 52 -5.85 2.40 -13.11
CA ARG A 52 -6.97 1.91 -13.92
C ARG A 52 -7.29 2.84 -15.08
N THR A 53 -7.42 4.14 -14.80
CA THR A 53 -7.72 5.15 -15.83
C THR A 53 -6.69 5.20 -16.95
N GLN A 54 -5.40 5.05 -16.64
CA GLN A 54 -4.34 5.00 -17.65
C GLN A 54 -4.46 3.76 -18.55
N ILE A 55 -4.87 2.62 -18.00
CA ILE A 55 -5.07 1.38 -18.76
C ILE A 55 -6.34 1.50 -19.61
N GLU A 56 -7.44 1.96 -19.02
CA GLU A 56 -8.73 2.07 -19.70
C GLU A 56 -8.72 3.08 -20.86
N ALA A 57 -7.89 4.12 -20.76
CA ALA A 57 -7.65 5.05 -21.86
C ALA A 57 -7.06 4.38 -23.12
N LEU A 58 -6.38 3.24 -22.97
CA LEU A 58 -5.75 2.52 -24.09
C LEU A 58 -6.61 1.38 -24.62
N ILE A 59 -7.28 0.63 -23.74
CA ILE A 59 -7.93 -0.64 -24.11
C ILE A 59 -9.46 -0.64 -23.87
N GLY A 60 -10.01 0.46 -23.38
CA GLY A 60 -11.39 0.54 -22.92
C GLY A 60 -11.57 -0.02 -21.50
N PRO A 61 -12.82 -0.07 -20.99
CA PRO A 61 -13.12 -0.38 -19.60
C PRO A 61 -12.58 -1.73 -19.14
N LEU A 62 -11.99 -1.78 -17.95
CA LEU A 62 -11.61 -3.03 -17.30
C LEU A 62 -12.83 -3.64 -16.62
N ALA A 63 -12.99 -4.94 -16.73
CA ALA A 63 -13.95 -5.66 -15.91
C ALA A 63 -13.43 -5.75 -14.46
N GLU A 64 -14.37 -5.73 -13.51
CA GLU A 64 -14.07 -5.97 -12.11
C GLU A 64 -13.62 -7.41 -11.89
N ALA A 65 -12.72 -7.61 -10.92
CA ALA A 65 -12.38 -8.96 -10.49
C ALA A 65 -13.61 -9.59 -9.82
N GLU A 66 -14.00 -10.80 -10.23
CA GLU A 66 -14.90 -11.62 -9.43
C GLU A 66 -14.28 -11.86 -8.05
N ALA A 67 -15.10 -11.84 -7.00
CA ALA A 67 -14.65 -12.02 -5.61
C ALA A 67 -13.77 -13.27 -5.41
N ASP A 68 -13.91 -14.30 -6.26
CA ASP A 68 -13.19 -15.57 -6.15
C ASP A 68 -11.97 -15.71 -7.11
N ALA A 69 -11.42 -14.61 -7.62
CA ALA A 69 -10.21 -14.66 -8.46
C ALA A 69 -8.92 -14.86 -7.63
N LYS A 70 -8.70 -16.09 -7.15
CA LYS A 70 -7.55 -16.60 -6.37
C LYS A 70 -6.18 -16.58 -7.09
N ARG A 71 -5.94 -15.72 -8.08
CA ARG A 71 -4.76 -15.82 -8.99
C ARG A 71 -3.75 -14.67 -8.99
N SER A 72 -3.65 -13.85 -7.93
CA SER A 72 -2.61 -12.82 -7.84
C SER A 72 -1.74 -12.95 -6.58
N PRO A 73 -0.40 -12.86 -6.69
CA PRO A 73 0.48 -12.69 -5.55
C PRO A 73 0.08 -11.49 -4.69
N GLY A 74 0.18 -11.62 -3.36
CA GLY A 74 -0.14 -10.56 -2.40
C GLY A 74 -1.60 -10.49 -1.91
N ARG A 75 -2.42 -11.54 -2.12
CA ARG A 75 -3.78 -11.63 -1.56
C ARG A 75 -3.92 -12.43 -0.24
N MET A 76 -2.84 -12.94 0.36
CA MET A 76 -2.90 -13.49 1.72
C MET A 76 -3.14 -12.34 2.71
N ALA A 77 -4.08 -12.53 3.64
CA ALA A 77 -4.69 -11.51 4.50
C ALA A 77 -3.74 -10.68 5.38
N LEU A 78 -2.44 -10.98 5.37
CA LEU A 78 -1.42 -10.37 6.23
C LEU A 78 -0.15 -9.95 5.47
N HIS A 79 -0.11 -10.05 4.14
CA HIS A 79 1.13 -9.79 3.37
C HIS A 79 1.68 -8.36 3.57
N TYR A 80 0.82 -7.41 3.90
CA TYR A 80 1.19 -6.01 4.15
C TYR A 80 0.99 -5.58 5.59
N ALA A 81 0.48 -6.46 6.45
CA ALA A 81 0.12 -6.11 7.81
C ALA A 81 1.38 -5.70 8.60
N PRO A 82 1.36 -4.54 9.28
CA PRO A 82 2.24 -4.30 10.42
C PRO A 82 1.88 -5.23 11.59
N ASP A 83 2.73 -5.25 12.62
CA ASP A 83 2.44 -6.01 13.85
C ASP A 83 1.27 -5.39 14.61
N ALA A 84 1.19 -4.05 14.66
CA ALA A 84 0.06 -3.33 15.24
C ALA A 84 -1.20 -3.37 14.33
N PRO A 85 -2.41 -3.47 14.88
CA PRO A 85 -3.64 -3.44 14.09
C PRO A 85 -3.82 -2.10 13.38
N VAL A 86 -4.42 -2.11 12.19
CA VAL A 86 -4.62 -0.90 11.37
C VAL A 86 -6.10 -0.48 11.38
N ARG A 87 -6.36 0.79 11.69
CA ARG A 87 -7.69 1.41 11.68
C ARG A 87 -7.79 2.44 10.56
N LEU A 88 -8.65 2.18 9.59
CA LEU A 88 -8.77 3.00 8.38
C LEU A 88 -9.74 4.18 8.54
N ASN A 89 -9.56 5.19 7.70
CA ASN A 89 -10.43 6.37 7.60
C ASN A 89 -10.60 7.13 8.94
N ALA A 90 -9.54 7.17 9.73
CA ALA A 90 -9.51 7.85 11.02
C ALA A 90 -9.38 9.37 10.83
N ALA A 91 -10.19 10.16 11.53
CA ALA A 91 -10.03 11.62 11.56
C ALA A 91 -8.77 12.07 12.34
N GLY A 92 -8.22 11.20 13.18
CA GLY A 92 -7.05 11.42 14.02
C GLY A 92 -6.74 10.20 14.88
N PRO A 93 -5.64 10.24 15.66
CA PRO A 93 -5.30 9.16 16.60
C PRO A 93 -6.21 9.16 17.83
N GLU A 94 -6.44 7.97 18.36
CA GLU A 94 -6.89 7.74 19.73
C GLU A 94 -5.68 7.55 20.68
N ALA A 95 -5.94 7.48 21.98
CA ALA A 95 -4.87 7.36 22.97
C ALA A 95 -4.05 6.08 22.75
N GLY A 96 -2.73 6.25 22.56
CA GLY A 96 -1.79 5.14 22.33
C GLY A 96 -1.67 4.68 20.87
N GLU A 97 -2.38 5.33 19.94
CA GLU A 97 -2.23 5.04 18.51
C GLU A 97 -1.14 5.90 17.86
N ALA A 98 -0.49 5.34 16.84
CA ALA A 98 0.24 6.13 15.86
C ALA A 98 -0.74 6.64 14.78
N PHE A 99 -0.55 7.86 14.29
CA PHE A 99 -1.40 8.42 13.24
C PHE A 99 -0.64 8.58 11.93
N LEU A 100 -1.08 7.85 10.91
CA LEU A 100 -0.59 7.96 9.55
C LEU A 100 -1.43 8.98 8.78
N ALA A 101 -0.94 10.22 8.73
CA ALA A 101 -1.67 11.35 8.18
C ALA A 101 -1.61 11.43 6.64
N PHE A 102 -2.58 12.14 6.05
CA PHE A 102 -2.58 12.55 4.65
C PHE A 102 -3.14 13.97 4.53
N GLY A 103 -2.28 14.91 4.17
CA GLY A 103 -2.52 16.34 4.22
C GLY A 103 -1.84 17.03 5.42
N PRO A 104 -2.14 18.32 5.64
CA PRO A 104 -1.55 19.10 6.73
C PRO A 104 -1.81 18.46 8.09
N SER A 105 -0.75 18.12 8.81
CA SER A 105 -0.80 17.48 10.12
C SER A 105 0.56 17.61 10.81
N ASP A 106 0.53 17.73 12.15
CA ASP A 106 1.74 17.69 12.99
C ASP A 106 2.20 16.26 13.29
N SER A 107 1.53 15.23 12.74
CA SER A 107 1.96 13.85 12.92
C SER A 107 3.35 13.64 12.32
N PRO A 108 4.27 12.96 13.04
CA PRO A 108 5.56 12.59 12.49
C PRO A 108 5.45 11.54 11.37
N PHE A 109 4.31 10.85 11.26
CA PHE A 109 4.02 9.89 10.20
C PHE A 109 3.01 10.51 9.23
N ASN A 110 3.49 11.04 8.11
CA ASN A 110 2.66 11.66 7.10
C ASN A 110 2.97 11.07 5.72
N LEU A 111 1.94 10.56 5.05
CA LEU A 111 2.05 9.99 3.71
C LEU A 111 2.33 11.09 2.68
N SER A 112 1.67 12.24 2.82
CA SER A 112 1.90 13.41 1.98
C SER A 112 1.25 14.64 2.62
N PRO A 113 2.03 15.62 3.10
CA PRO A 113 1.50 16.87 3.63
C PRO A 113 0.69 17.68 2.59
N ALA A 114 1.04 17.53 1.31
CA ALA A 114 0.41 18.22 0.19
C ALA A 114 -0.84 17.51 -0.36
N ARG A 115 -1.21 16.33 0.19
CA ARG A 115 -2.26 15.45 -0.34
C ARG A 115 -1.95 14.92 -1.75
N ASP A 116 -0.67 14.75 -2.06
CA ASP A 116 -0.23 14.14 -3.30
C ASP A 116 -0.25 12.61 -3.20
N LEU A 117 -0.98 11.95 -4.11
CA LEU A 117 -1.13 10.50 -4.08
C LEU A 117 0.13 9.74 -4.52
N ALA A 118 0.99 10.35 -5.35
CA ALA A 118 2.25 9.75 -5.75
C ALA A 118 3.26 9.79 -4.60
N GLU A 119 3.34 10.90 -3.87
CA GLU A 119 4.11 11.00 -2.63
C GLU A 119 3.59 10.01 -1.57
N ALA A 120 2.26 9.95 -1.39
CA ALA A 120 1.64 9.00 -0.47
C ALA A 120 1.96 7.54 -0.82
N ALA A 121 1.94 7.19 -2.11
CA ALA A 121 2.33 5.88 -2.60
C ALA A 121 3.80 5.56 -2.30
N ALA A 122 4.71 6.51 -2.59
CA ALA A 122 6.15 6.37 -2.33
C ALA A 122 6.46 6.15 -0.84
N ASN A 123 5.73 6.84 0.03
CA ASN A 123 5.95 6.83 1.47
C ASN A 123 5.22 5.70 2.22
N LEU A 124 4.21 5.07 1.62
CA LEU A 124 3.24 4.21 2.30
C LEU A 124 3.88 3.17 3.22
N PHE A 125 4.71 2.28 2.66
CA PHE A 125 5.28 1.19 3.44
C PHE A 125 6.34 1.65 4.42
N ALA A 126 7.16 2.65 4.06
CA ALA A 126 8.16 3.21 4.94
C ALA A 126 7.53 3.85 6.18
N MET A 127 6.44 4.60 6.01
CA MET A 127 5.74 5.24 7.12
C MET A 127 4.94 4.24 7.95
N LEU A 128 4.34 3.21 7.34
CA LEU A 128 3.73 2.10 8.09
C LEU A 128 4.76 1.41 8.98
N ARG A 129 5.95 1.07 8.45
CA ARG A 129 7.05 0.48 9.23
C ARG A 129 7.56 1.41 10.32
N ALA A 130 7.68 2.71 10.03
CA ALA A 130 8.13 3.70 11.01
C ALA A 130 7.14 3.83 12.18
N ALA A 131 5.84 3.90 11.87
CA ALA A 131 4.78 3.92 12.88
C ALA A 131 4.72 2.62 13.68
N ASP A 132 4.83 1.46 13.04
CA ASP A 132 4.78 0.16 13.71
C ASP A 132 5.95 -0.05 14.68
N ARG A 133 7.14 0.43 14.31
CA ARG A 133 8.34 0.37 15.15
C ARG A 133 8.23 1.17 16.45
N THR A 134 7.25 2.07 16.60
CA THR A 134 7.00 2.72 17.90
C THR A 134 6.23 1.84 18.88
N GLY A 135 5.82 0.64 18.47
CA GLY A 135 5.00 -0.27 19.27
C GLY A 135 3.64 0.32 19.68
N PRO A 136 2.88 0.95 18.76
CA PRO A 136 1.60 1.57 19.13
C PRO A 136 0.54 0.51 19.43
N LEU A 137 -0.54 0.90 20.10
CA LEU A 137 -1.70 0.03 20.32
C LEU A 137 -2.43 -0.28 18.99
N ALA A 138 -2.44 0.69 18.07
CA ALA A 138 -2.92 0.56 16.70
C ALA A 138 -2.32 1.66 15.82
N ILE A 139 -2.39 1.49 14.50
CA ILE A 139 -2.04 2.51 13.51
C ILE A 139 -3.34 3.04 12.90
N ALA A 140 -3.69 4.27 13.24
CA ALA A 140 -4.80 5.00 12.64
C ALA A 140 -4.37 5.66 11.34
N VAL A 141 -5.12 5.46 10.26
CA VAL A 141 -4.78 5.98 8.93
C VAL A 141 -5.84 6.98 8.48
N ALA A 142 -5.39 8.16 8.06
CA ALA A 142 -6.26 9.19 7.49
C ALA A 142 -7.00 8.69 6.22
N PRO A 143 -8.18 9.25 5.89
CA PRO A 143 -8.87 8.89 4.66
C PRO A 143 -8.03 9.22 3.43
N ILE A 144 -7.88 8.25 2.53
CA ILE A 144 -7.21 8.40 1.23
C ILE A 144 -8.26 8.34 0.13
N PRO A 145 -8.26 9.26 -0.86
CA PRO A 145 -9.10 9.17 -2.05
C PRO A 145 -9.04 7.78 -2.70
N ASP A 146 -10.13 7.29 -3.25
CA ASP A 146 -10.25 5.95 -3.87
C ASP A 146 -10.01 5.95 -5.39
N SER A 147 -9.57 7.08 -5.95
CA SER A 147 -9.31 7.26 -7.37
C SER A 147 -7.81 7.35 -7.69
N GLY A 148 -7.45 7.03 -8.94
CA GLY A 148 -6.06 7.06 -9.40
C GLY A 148 -5.16 6.10 -8.61
N LEU A 149 -4.02 6.59 -8.10
CA LEU A 149 -3.14 5.82 -7.21
C LEU A 149 -3.78 5.49 -5.84
N GLY A 150 -4.83 6.24 -5.48
CA GLY A 150 -5.60 6.00 -4.26
C GLY A 150 -6.27 4.64 -4.22
N GLU A 151 -6.67 4.07 -5.37
CA GLU A 151 -7.18 2.69 -5.47
C GLU A 151 -6.12 1.68 -4.98
N ALA A 152 -4.86 1.88 -5.38
CA ALA A 152 -3.75 1.02 -5.00
C ALA A 152 -3.36 1.18 -3.53
N ILE A 153 -3.27 2.43 -3.03
CA ILE A 153 -2.98 2.72 -1.62
C ILE A 153 -4.05 2.09 -0.72
N ASN A 154 -5.33 2.32 -1.02
CA ASN A 154 -6.43 1.77 -0.24
C ASN A 154 -6.50 0.24 -0.31
N ASP A 155 -6.16 -0.41 -1.43
CA ASP A 155 -6.04 -1.87 -1.49
C ASP A 155 -4.99 -2.39 -0.51
N ARG A 156 -3.80 -1.76 -0.43
CA ARG A 156 -2.75 -2.15 0.53
C ARG A 156 -3.17 -1.90 1.98
N LEU A 157 -3.78 -0.76 2.26
CA LEU A 157 -4.27 -0.40 3.59
C LEU A 157 -5.38 -1.34 4.08
N LYS A 158 -6.34 -1.72 3.22
CA LYS A 158 -7.40 -2.69 3.54
C LYS A 158 -6.80 -4.06 3.89
N ARG A 159 -5.83 -4.52 3.12
CA ARG A 159 -5.11 -5.78 3.41
C ARG A 159 -4.30 -5.69 4.70
N ALA A 160 -3.65 -4.56 4.97
CA ALA A 160 -2.91 -4.33 6.21
C ALA A 160 -3.83 -4.34 7.44
N ALA A 161 -5.08 -3.86 7.28
CA ALA A 161 -6.12 -3.91 8.31
C ALA A 161 -6.87 -5.26 8.40
N GLY A 162 -6.44 -6.28 7.64
CA GLY A 162 -7.07 -7.61 7.67
C GLY A 162 -8.43 -7.70 6.96
N PHE A 163 -8.83 -6.69 6.18
CA PHE A 163 -10.02 -6.80 5.33
C PHE A 163 -9.73 -7.75 4.17
N ILE A 164 -10.40 -8.89 4.16
CA ILE A 164 -10.50 -9.79 3.02
C ILE A 164 -11.83 -9.49 2.34
N GLY A 165 -11.77 -8.89 1.15
CA GLY A 165 -12.90 -8.86 0.23
C GLY A 165 -13.04 -10.19 -0.49
#